data_AF-A0A428PMC1-F1
#
_entry.id   AF-A0A428PMC1-F1
#
_cell.length_a   1.000
_cell.length_b   1.000
_cell.length_c   1.000
_cell.angle_alpha   90.00
_cell.angle_beta   90.00
_cell.angle_gamma   90.00
#
_symmetry.space_group_name_H-M   'P 1'
#
loop_
_entity.id
_entity.type
_entity.pdbx_description
1 polymer ?
#
loop_
_entity_poly.entity_id
_entity_poly.type
_entity_poly.pdbx_seq_one_letter_code
_entity_poly.pdbx_strand_id
1 'polypeptide(L)' 'MLTFSDLDIKAKVRKDLNEDVDHIAFLPFGDLKQSVRDDIAFFKKSPLVLDVPITGYIYDVKTGKIEKVDA' A
#
# COMPACT_ATOMS: atom_id res chain seq x y z
N MET A 1 -4.29 0.49 -2.00
CA MET A 1 -5.32 0.06 -2.97
C MET A 1 -5.55 1.18 -3.97
N LEU A 2 -5.55 0.86 -5.28
CA LEU A 2 -5.60 1.84 -6.38
C LEU A 2 -6.99 2.43 -6.64
N THR A 3 -8.03 1.69 -6.30
CA THR A 3 -9.38 1.93 -6.83
C THR A 3 -10.27 2.76 -5.91
N PHE A 4 -9.77 3.14 -4.73
CA PHE A 4 -10.53 3.92 -3.76
C PHE A 4 -9.60 4.64 -2.77
N SER A 5 -10.11 5.70 -2.17
CA SER A 5 -9.48 6.46 -1.09
C SER A 5 -9.99 6.05 0.28
N ASP A 6 -9.31 6.50 1.33
CA ASP A 6 -9.67 6.21 2.72
C ASP A 6 -11.09 6.71 3.04
N LEU A 7 -11.47 7.85 2.46
CA LEU A 7 -12.82 8.41 2.57
C LEU A 7 -13.87 7.55 1.87
N ASP A 8 -13.55 7.00 0.69
CA ASP A 8 -14.49 6.16 -0.07
C ASP A 8 -14.88 4.90 0.71
N ILE A 9 -13.89 4.21 1.30
CA ILE A 9 -14.16 2.99 2.05
C ILE A 9 -14.83 3.26 3.39
N LYS A 10 -14.47 4.36 4.09
CA LYS A 10 -15.18 4.81 5.30
C LYS A 10 -16.64 5.11 5.02
N ALA A 11 -16.93 5.83 3.95
CA ALA A 11 -18.30 6.13 3.53
C ALA A 11 -19.08 4.85 3.18
N LYS A 12 -18.44 3.90 2.48
CA LYS A 12 -19.05 2.62 2.13
C LYS A 12 -19.39 1.77 3.35
N VAL A 13 -18.50 1.69 4.33
CA VAL A 13 -18.75 0.93 5.58
C VAL A 13 -19.93 1.52 6.36
N ARG A 14 -19.98 2.85 6.52
CA ARG A 14 -21.12 3.53 7.16
C ARG A 14 -22.44 3.22 6.47
N LYS A 15 -22.45 3.27 5.14
CA LYS A 15 -23.66 3.03 4.34
C LYS A 15 -24.14 1.59 4.44
N ASP A 16 -23.22 0.63 4.29
CA ASP A 16 -23.59 -0.77 4.09
C ASP A 16 -23.70 -1.56 5.40
N LEU A 17 -22.94 -1.15 6.43
CA LEU A 17 -22.83 -1.86 7.70
C LEU A 17 -23.29 -1.03 8.91
N ASN A 18 -23.51 0.27 8.74
CA ASN A 18 -23.91 1.19 9.82
C ASN A 18 -22.91 1.25 10.99
N GLU A 19 -21.62 1.12 10.67
CA GLU A 19 -20.49 1.17 11.62
C GLU A 19 -19.58 2.38 11.35
N ASP A 20 -18.93 2.89 12.41
CA ASP A 20 -17.95 3.98 12.32
C ASP A 20 -16.51 3.45 12.37
N VAL A 21 -15.77 3.67 11.29
CA VAL A 21 -14.39 3.20 11.11
C VAL A 21 -13.42 4.35 10.85
N ASP A 22 -13.75 5.57 11.27
CA ASP A 22 -12.87 6.74 11.09
C ASP A 22 -11.48 6.58 11.74
N HIS A 23 -11.40 5.78 12.80
CA HIS A 23 -10.17 5.45 13.51
C HIS A 23 -9.26 4.45 12.76
N ILE A 24 -9.75 3.83 11.69
CA ILE A 24 -8.98 2.89 10.87
C ILE A 24 -8.30 3.65 9.73
N ALA A 25 -7.00 3.40 9.55
CA ALA A 25 -6.28 3.79 8.34
C ALA A 25 -6.26 2.59 7.37
N PHE A 26 -6.87 2.75 6.19
CA PHE A 26 -6.94 1.69 5.18
C PHE A 26 -5.72 1.65 4.24
N LEU A 27 -4.81 2.63 4.38
CA LEU A 27 -3.54 2.73 3.65
C LEU A 27 -3.70 2.56 2.12
N PRO A 28 -4.64 3.29 1.45
CA PRO A 28 -4.73 3.27 0.01
C PRO A 28 -3.52 3.94 -0.65
N PHE A 29 -3.33 3.71 -1.94
CA PHE A 29 -2.23 4.32 -2.71
C PHE A 29 -2.72 4.67 -4.11
N GLY A 30 -2.30 5.81 -4.65
CA GLY A 30 -2.73 6.29 -5.97
C GLY A 30 -1.84 5.82 -7.12
N ASP A 31 -0.59 5.43 -6.84
CA ASP A 31 0.37 4.95 -7.83
C ASP A 31 1.03 3.66 -7.33
N LEU A 32 0.96 2.61 -8.15
CA LEU A 32 1.44 1.27 -7.79
C LEU A 32 2.96 1.19 -7.66
N LYS A 33 3.71 1.89 -8.53
CA LYS A 33 5.18 1.89 -8.46
C LYS A 33 5.64 2.73 -7.28
N GLN A 34 5.00 3.88 -7.06
CA GLN A 34 5.35 4.76 -5.96
C GLN A 34 5.05 4.14 -4.59
N SER A 35 3.94 3.40 -4.43
CA SER A 35 3.65 2.73 -3.16
C SER A 35 4.79 1.77 -2.74
N VAL A 36 5.34 1.04 -3.72
CA VAL A 36 6.49 0.15 -3.47
C VAL A 36 7.75 0.95 -3.10
N ARG A 37 8.02 2.08 -3.77
CA ARG A 37 9.17 2.94 -3.43
C ARG A 37 9.05 3.55 -2.03
N ASP A 38 7.85 3.99 -1.67
CA ASP A 38 7.58 4.58 -0.36
C ASP A 38 7.79 3.54 0.75
N ASP A 39 7.31 2.31 0.55
CA ASP A 39 7.52 1.21 1.49
C ASP A 39 9.00 0.82 1.61
N ILE A 40 9.74 0.73 0.49
CA ILE A 40 11.20 0.50 0.53
C ILE A 40 11.88 1.60 1.35
N ALA A 41 11.53 2.87 1.11
CA ALA A 41 12.13 4.00 1.80
C ALA A 41 11.78 4.00 3.30
N PHE A 42 10.56 3.61 3.66
CA PHE A 42 10.11 3.44 5.04
C PHE A 42 10.98 2.41 5.77
N PHE A 43 11.14 1.22 5.20
CA PHE A 43 11.93 0.16 5.84
C PHE A 43 13.42 0.50 5.91
N LYS A 44 14.00 1.12 4.86
CA LYS A 44 15.41 1.56 4.88
C LYS A 44 15.71 2.58 5.98
N LYS A 45 14.72 3.39 6.36
CA LYS A 45 14.86 4.42 7.42
C LYS A 45 14.53 3.88 8.81
N SER A 46 13.92 2.70 8.90
CA SER A 46 13.43 2.17 10.17
C SER A 46 14.58 1.67 11.03
N PRO A 47 14.78 2.21 12.25
CA PRO A 47 15.81 1.71 13.17
C PRO A 47 15.47 0.32 13.74
N LEU A 48 14.24 -0.15 13.51
CA LEU A 48 13.76 -1.48 13.91
C LEU A 48 14.06 -2.55 12.86
N VAL A 49 14.55 -2.16 11.68
CA VAL A 49 14.96 -3.08 10.62
C VAL A 49 16.49 -3.17 10.62
N LEU A 50 17.02 -4.39 10.54
CA LEU A 50 18.47 -4.60 10.44
C LEU A 50 19.03 -3.98 9.16
N ASP A 51 20.33 -3.70 9.14
CA ASP A 51 21.02 -3.24 7.93
C ASP A 51 21.16 -4.40 6.93
N VAL A 52 20.10 -4.62 6.14
CA VAL A 52 19.99 -5.67 5.13
C VAL A 52 19.45 -5.13 3.82
N PRO A 53 19.76 -5.76 2.66
CA PRO A 53 19.22 -5.33 1.38
C PRO A 53 17.68 -5.39 1.33
N ILE A 54 17.06 -4.31 0.86
CA ILE A 54 15.61 -4.20 0.67
C ILE A 54 15.32 -3.98 -0.82
N THR A 55 14.52 -4.88 -1.39
CA THR A 55 14.09 -4.84 -2.80
C THR A 55 12.57 -4.88 -2.88
N GLY A 56 12.00 -4.10 -3.79
CA GLY A 56 10.56 -4.10 -4.05
C GLY A 56 10.23 -4.58 -5.45
N TYR A 57 9.03 -5.14 -5.60
CA TYR A 57 8.57 -5.76 -6.82
C TYR A 57 7.08 -5.50 -7.04
N ILE A 58 6.66 -5.58 -8.30
CA ILE A 58 5.27 -5.61 -8.72
C ILE A 58 4.99 -6.98 -9.34
N TYR A 59 3.90 -7.61 -8.89
CA TYR A 59 3.37 -8.80 -9.51
C TYR A 59 2.26 -8.43 -10.49
N ASP A 60 2.44 -8.76 -11.77
CA ASP A 60 1.39 -8.60 -12.78
C ASP A 60 0.42 -9.78 -12.71
N VAL A 61 -0.76 -9.53 -12.14
CA VAL A 61 -1.82 -10.53 -11.97
C VAL A 61 -2.36 -11.11 -13.29
N LYS A 62 -2.12 -10.48 -14.44
CA LYS A 62 -2.59 -10.97 -15.75
C LYS A 62 -1.63 -11.99 -16.36
N THR A 63 -0.33 -11.81 -16.11
CA THR A 63 0.72 -12.57 -16.80
C THR A 63 1.55 -13.42 -15.85
N GLY A 64 1.47 -13.18 -14.54
CA GLY A 64 2.30 -13.81 -13.52
C GLY A 64 3.73 -13.29 -13.46
N LYS A 65 4.08 -12.26 -14.25
CA LYS A 65 5.43 -11.67 -14.24
C LYS A 65 5.70 -10.92 -12.94
N ILE A 66 6.94 -10.99 -12.48
CA ILE A 66 7.45 -10.21 -11.35
C ILE A 66 8.44 -9.19 -11.88
N GLU A 67 8.09 -7.92 -11.75
CA GLU A 67 8.91 -6.81 -12.20
C GLU A 67 9.55 -6.11 -11.00
N LYS A 68 10.88 -5.96 -11.03
CA LYS A 68 11.59 -5.21 -10.00
C LYS A 68 11.26 -3.73 -10.14
N VAL A 69 11.01 -3.05 -9.02
CA VAL A 69 10.84 -1.60 -8.97
C VAL A 69 12.20 -0.96 -8.73
N ASP A 70 12.55 0.01 -9.57
CA ASP A 70 13.76 0.81 -9.38
C ASP A 70 13.59 1.71 -8.14
N ALA A 71 14.59 1.64 -7.26
CA ALA A 71 14.65 2.37 -6.00
C ALA A 71 15.18 3.79 -6.19
#